data_AF-A0A5C8DLG1-F1
#
_entry.id   AF-A0A5C8DLG1-F1
#
_cell.length_a   1.000
_cell.length_b   1.000
_cell.length_c   1.000
_cell.angle_alpha   90.00
_cell.angle_beta   90.00
_cell.angle_gamma   90.00
#
_symmetry.space_group_name_H-M   'P 1'
#
loop_
_entity.id
_entity.type
_entity.pdbx_description
1 polymer ?
#
loop_
_entity_poly.entity_id
_entity_poly.type
_entity_poly.pdbx_seq_one_letter_code
_entity_poly.pdbx_strand_id
1 'polypeptide(L)'
;MREPSFVRLNCSIARALAMLGDSWSLLILRDALRGVRSFEGFMRSLGIARNTLTDRLRHLVEEGMLAQIDVGKRGTRFEYVPTQKAKEFQTPLMAIMQWGDRWVSGPGNEPVVAFDRESGAAIEQMAMRSGSGRKVSSDELTYKPGRGATKMTRDYLLAKNKKAGKV
;
A
#
# COMPACT_ATOMS: atom_id res chain seq x y z
N MET A 1 11.70 -14.43 -13.13
CA MET A 1 10.33 -13.93 -13.38
C MET A 1 10.47 -12.56 -14.02
N ARG A 2 9.98 -12.38 -15.26
CA ARG A 2 10.14 -11.13 -16.03
C ARG A 2 9.41 -10.01 -15.28
N GLU A 3 10.11 -8.95 -14.89
CA GLU A 3 9.48 -7.77 -14.32
C GLU A 3 8.35 -7.30 -15.25
N PRO A 4 7.11 -7.09 -14.75
CA PRO A 4 6.09 -6.52 -15.59
C PRO A 4 6.49 -5.08 -15.96
N SER A 5 6.37 -4.75 -17.25
CA SER A 5 6.84 -3.53 -17.94
C SER A 5 6.20 -2.20 -17.49
N PHE A 6 5.73 -2.12 -16.25
CA PHE A 6 5.10 -0.96 -15.64
C PHE A 6 6.04 0.26 -15.54
N VAL A 7 7.36 0.05 -15.59
CA VAL A 7 8.38 1.11 -15.57
C VAL A 7 8.15 2.16 -16.66
N ARG A 8 7.58 1.78 -17.81
CA ARG A 8 7.32 2.72 -18.92
C ARG A 8 6.02 3.52 -18.75
N LEU A 9 5.18 3.17 -17.77
CA LEU A 9 3.96 3.91 -17.51
C LEU A 9 4.28 5.18 -16.72
N ASN A 10 3.86 6.33 -17.23
CA ASN A 10 3.86 7.57 -16.47
C ASN A 10 2.67 7.59 -15.48
N CYS A 11 2.71 6.67 -14.52
CA CYS A 11 1.66 6.38 -13.55
C CYS A 11 2.26 6.12 -12.17
N SER A 12 1.84 6.88 -11.16
CA SER A 12 2.36 6.71 -9.79
C SER A 12 1.92 5.39 -9.15
N ILE A 13 0.75 4.86 -9.50
CA ILE A 13 0.30 3.53 -9.04
C ILE A 13 1.26 2.46 -9.56
N ALA A 14 1.61 2.51 -10.84
CA ALA A 14 2.55 1.58 -11.46
C ALA A 14 3.94 1.62 -10.78
N ARG A 15 4.44 2.82 -10.47
CA ARG A 15 5.70 3.01 -9.74
C ARG A 15 5.64 2.47 -8.31
N ALA A 16 4.54 2.72 -7.60
CA ALA A 16 4.35 2.19 -6.26
C ALA A 16 4.26 0.65 -6.25
N LEU A 17 3.58 0.04 -7.23
CA LEU A 17 3.51 -1.41 -7.36
C LEU A 17 4.88 -2.02 -7.69
N ALA A 18 5.66 -1.39 -8.55
CA ALA A 18 7.04 -1.83 -8.82
C ALA A 18 7.91 -1.75 -7.56
N MET A 19 7.79 -0.66 -6.79
CA MET A 19 8.47 -0.48 -5.51
C MET A 19 8.04 -1.52 -4.47
N LEU A 20 6.77 -1.93 -4.43
CA LEU A 20 6.33 -2.99 -3.53
C LEU A 20 6.83 -4.37 -4.00
N GLY A 21 7.03 -4.55 -5.30
CA GLY A 21 7.55 -5.77 -5.91
C GLY A 21 6.50 -6.87 -6.05
N ASP A 22 5.88 -7.29 -4.94
CA ASP A 22 4.84 -8.32 -4.95
C ASP A 22 3.87 -8.25 -3.75
N SER A 23 2.98 -9.25 -3.67
CA SER A 23 1.99 -9.39 -2.59
C SER A 23 2.62 -9.68 -1.22
N TRP A 24 3.80 -10.30 -1.15
CA TRP A 24 4.44 -10.60 0.14
C TRP A 24 4.90 -9.32 0.83
N SER A 25 5.38 -8.33 0.08
CA SER A 25 5.71 -7.01 0.65
C SER A 25 4.51 -6.37 1.36
N LEU A 26 3.30 -6.47 0.79
CA LEU A 26 2.08 -5.96 1.43
C LEU A 26 1.78 -6.68 2.76
N LEU A 27 1.92 -8.01 2.79
CA LEU A 27 1.65 -8.81 3.99
C LEU A 27 2.71 -8.59 5.08
N ILE A 28 3.99 -8.42 4.70
CA ILE A 28 5.06 -8.06 5.62
C ILE A 28 4.80 -6.67 6.22
N LEU A 29 4.42 -5.68 5.39
CA LEU A 29 4.10 -4.35 5.88
C LEU A 29 2.88 -4.35 6.80
N ARG A 30 1.83 -5.12 6.49
CA ARG A 30 0.68 -5.34 7.37
C ARG A 30 1.11 -5.83 8.75
N ASP A 31 1.95 -6.86 8.80
CA ASP A 31 2.41 -7.44 10.06
C ASP A 31 3.35 -6.49 10.82
N ALA A 32 4.22 -5.79 10.10
CA ALA A 32 5.11 -4.79 10.68
C ALA A 32 4.30 -3.63 11.30
N LEU A 33 3.28 -3.13 10.62
CA LEU A 33 2.43 -2.06 11.16
C LEU A 33 1.60 -2.52 12.37
N ARG A 34 1.31 -3.83 12.47
CA ARG A 34 0.69 -4.47 13.64
C ARG A 34 1.67 -4.83 14.76
N GLY A 35 2.96 -4.53 14.59
CA GLY A 35 3.97 -4.69 15.64
C GLY A 35 4.87 -5.91 15.53
N VAL A 36 4.79 -6.70 14.45
CA VAL A 36 5.80 -7.75 14.19
C VAL A 36 7.13 -7.08 13.84
N ARG A 37 8.20 -7.50 14.53
CA ARG A 37 9.54 -6.89 14.40
C ARG A 37 10.63 -7.87 14.01
N SER A 38 10.50 -9.13 14.38
CA SER A 38 11.55 -10.14 14.19
C SER A 38 11.31 -11.00 12.96
N PHE A 39 12.39 -11.48 12.35
CA PHE A 39 12.35 -12.42 11.22
C PHE A 39 11.49 -13.65 11.52
N GLU A 40 11.72 -14.27 12.67
CA GLU A 40 10.95 -15.45 13.12
C GLU A 40 9.48 -15.12 13.38
N GLY A 41 9.16 -13.89 13.80
CA GLY A 41 7.79 -13.41 13.91
C GLY A 41 7.07 -13.36 12.56
N PHE A 42 7.74 -12.83 11.54
CA PHE A 42 7.19 -12.81 10.18
C PHE A 42 7.02 -14.22 9.60
N MET A 43 8.00 -15.11 9.78
CA MET A 43 7.84 -16.50 9.32
C MET A 43 6.65 -17.20 9.97
N ARG A 44 6.49 -17.08 11.29
CA ARG A 44 5.35 -17.70 11.99
C ARG A 44 4.01 -17.13 11.53
N SER A 45 3.93 -15.83 11.29
CA SER A 45 2.70 -15.16 10.87
C SER A 45 2.31 -15.45 9.43
N LEU A 46 3.28 -15.52 8.52
CA LEU A 46 3.04 -15.57 7.07
C LEU A 46 3.20 -16.96 6.44
N GLY A 47 3.91 -17.89 7.08
CA GLY A 47 4.26 -19.19 6.48
C GLY A 47 5.11 -19.08 5.21
N ILE A 48 5.73 -17.92 4.99
CA ILE A 48 6.55 -17.62 3.82
C ILE A 48 7.90 -18.34 3.89
N ALA A 49 8.42 -18.78 2.74
CA ALA A 49 9.75 -19.38 2.65
C ALA A 49 10.85 -18.41 3.13
N ARG A 50 11.85 -18.93 3.85
CA ARG A 50 12.95 -18.15 4.46
C ARG A 50 13.63 -17.23 3.44
N ASN A 51 14.03 -17.76 2.28
CA ASN A 51 14.73 -16.98 1.26
C ASN A 51 13.86 -15.84 0.73
N THR A 52 12.58 -16.11 0.42
CA THR A 52 11.65 -15.07 -0.03
C THR A 52 11.47 -13.98 1.02
N LEU A 53 11.36 -14.34 2.30
CA LEU A 53 11.26 -13.36 3.38
C LEU A 53 12.53 -12.52 3.52
N THR A 54 13.71 -13.14 3.44
CA THR A 54 15.00 -12.44 3.44
C THR A 54 15.06 -11.41 2.32
N ASP A 55 14.73 -11.82 1.09
CA ASP A 55 14.77 -10.93 -0.07
C ASP A 55 13.77 -9.78 0.05
N ARG A 56 12.56 -10.05 0.56
CA ARG A 56 11.53 -9.02 0.73
C ARG A 56 11.81 -8.05 1.86
N LEU A 57 12.33 -8.53 3.00
CA LEU A 57 12.75 -7.64 4.08
C LEU A 57 13.91 -6.76 3.66
N ARG A 58 14.90 -7.30 2.93
CA ARG A 58 16.00 -6.51 2.36
C ARG A 58 15.46 -5.43 1.42
N HIS A 59 14.62 -5.83 0.47
CA HIS A 59 13.99 -4.92 -0.49
C HIS A 59 13.20 -3.80 0.19
N LEU A 60 12.38 -4.12 1.20
CA LEU A 60 11.62 -3.11 1.95
C LEU A 60 12.50 -2.18 2.80
N VAL A 61 13.67 -2.63 3.22
CA VAL A 61 14.68 -1.78 3.87
C VAL A 61 15.34 -0.84 2.86
N GLU A 62 15.73 -1.35 1.69
CA GLU A 62 16.31 -0.56 0.60
C GLU A 62 15.33 0.52 0.10
N GLU A 63 14.04 0.19 0.01
CA GLU A 63 12.97 1.13 -0.34
C GLU A 63 12.57 2.08 0.81
N GLY A 64 13.22 1.97 1.97
CA GLY A 64 12.99 2.83 3.13
C GLY A 64 11.61 2.67 3.76
N MET A 65 10.93 1.55 3.52
CA MET A 65 9.67 1.21 4.20
C MET A 65 9.94 0.66 5.60
N LEU A 66 11.01 -0.13 5.76
CA LEU A 66 11.47 -0.66 7.03
C LEU A 66 12.88 -0.14 7.34
N ALA A 67 13.18 0.01 8.62
CA ALA A 67 14.54 0.18 9.10
C ALA A 67 14.96 -1.10 9.82
N GLN A 68 16.18 -1.59 9.55
CA GLN A 68 16.76 -2.70 10.29
C GLN A 68 17.59 -2.14 11.45
N ILE A 69 17.24 -2.51 12.68
CA ILE A 69 17.89 -2.03 13.90
C ILE A 69 18.51 -3.22 14.62
N ASP A 70 19.77 -3.09 15.03
CA ASP A 70 20.41 -4.03 15.95
C ASP A 70 19.88 -3.81 17.37
N VAL A 71 19.22 -4.82 17.91
CA VAL A 71 18.68 -4.81 19.28
C VAL A 71 19.44 -5.80 20.18
N GLY A 72 20.49 -6.44 19.67
CA GLY A 72 21.35 -7.34 20.42
C GLY A 72 22.51 -6.58 21.08
N LYS A 73 23.02 -7.10 22.20
CA LYS A 73 24.25 -6.57 22.83
C LYS A 73 25.51 -6.77 21.96
N ARG A 74 25.42 -7.47 20.80
CA ARG A 74 26.54 -7.87 19.94
C ARG A 74 26.18 -8.04 18.44
N GLY A 75 25.16 -7.37 17.89
CA GLY A 75 24.86 -7.55 16.44
C GLY A 75 24.18 -8.85 16.06
N THR A 76 23.69 -9.63 17.03
CA THR A 76 23.15 -10.97 16.78
C THR A 76 21.65 -11.00 16.56
N ARG A 77 20.94 -9.89 16.83
CA ARG A 77 19.49 -9.83 16.74
C ARG A 77 19.05 -8.52 16.10
N PHE A 78 18.40 -8.64 14.95
CA PHE A 78 17.85 -7.51 14.23
C PHE A 78 16.33 -7.45 14.35
N GLU A 79 15.82 -6.23 14.41
CA GLU A 79 14.39 -5.93 14.27
C GLU A 79 14.14 -5.04 13.05
N TYR A 80 12.99 -5.26 12.42
CA TYR A 80 12.52 -4.49 11.28
C TYR A 80 11.40 -3.56 11.75
N VAL A 81 11.68 -2.27 11.78
CA VAL A 81 10.77 -1.24 12.30
C VAL A 81 10.19 -0.43 11.15
N PRO A 82 8.86 -0.20 11.10
CA PRO A 82 8.24 0.62 10.06
C PRO A 82 8.70 2.07 10.19
N THR A 83 9.17 2.62 9.07
CA THR A 83 9.49 4.03 8.94
C THR A 83 8.20 4.87 8.84
N GLN A 84 8.35 6.19 8.78
CA GLN A 84 7.22 7.08 8.52
C GLN A 84 6.53 6.75 7.18
N LYS A 85 7.32 6.42 6.14
CA LYS A 85 6.83 6.01 4.81
C LYS A 85 5.92 4.78 4.90
N ALA A 86 6.27 3.78 5.73
CA ALA A 86 5.41 2.63 5.95
C ALA A 86 4.19 2.95 6.82
N LYS A 87 4.31 3.80 7.84
CA LYS A 87 3.16 4.20 8.67
C LYS A 87 2.07 4.89 7.85
N GLU A 88 2.44 5.77 6.92
CA GLU A 88 1.50 6.41 6.00
C GLU A 88 0.87 5.42 5.00
N PHE A 89 1.51 4.27 4.79
CA PHE A 89 0.98 3.18 3.97
C PHE A 89 -0.16 2.39 4.66
N GLN A 90 -0.45 2.66 5.94
CA GLN A 90 -1.60 2.08 6.63
C GLN A 90 -2.93 2.38 5.90
N THR A 91 -3.11 3.60 5.38
CA THR A 91 -4.35 3.99 4.68
C THR A 91 -4.59 3.18 3.39
N PRO A 92 -3.60 3.02 2.49
CA PRO A 92 -3.70 2.07 1.38
C PRO A 92 -4.04 0.64 1.81
N LEU A 93 -3.41 0.11 2.87
CA LEU A 93 -3.71 -1.24 3.37
C LEU A 93 -5.16 -1.35 3.87
N MET A 94 -5.64 -0.34 4.58
CA MET A 94 -7.03 -0.28 5.04
C MET A 94 -8.03 -0.27 3.87
N ALA A 95 -7.74 0.47 2.81
CA ALA A 95 -8.58 0.48 1.61
C ALA A 95 -8.63 -0.89 0.92
N ILE A 96 -7.48 -1.60 0.83
CA ILE A 96 -7.41 -2.96 0.29
C ILE A 96 -8.18 -3.94 1.19
N MET A 97 -7.98 -3.87 2.51
CA MET A 97 -8.65 -4.73 3.48
C MET A 97 -10.17 -4.59 3.38
N GLN A 98 -10.71 -3.38 3.50
CA GLN A 98 -12.15 -3.13 3.44
C GLN A 98 -12.77 -3.49 2.08
N TRP A 99 -12.03 -3.32 0.98
CA TRP A 99 -12.49 -3.78 -0.33
C TRP A 99 -12.55 -5.32 -0.40
N GLY A 100 -11.52 -6.00 0.11
CA GLY A 100 -11.47 -7.46 0.17
C GLY A 100 -12.53 -8.04 1.08
N ASP A 101 -12.75 -7.43 2.25
CA ASP A 101 -13.82 -7.77 3.18
C ASP A 101 -15.19 -7.76 2.49
N ARG A 102 -15.49 -6.68 1.75
CA ARG A 102 -16.78 -6.53 1.06
C ARG A 102 -16.97 -7.50 -0.10
N TRP A 103 -15.95 -7.70 -0.94
CA TRP A 103 -16.11 -8.32 -2.26
C TRP A 103 -15.49 -9.71 -2.39
N VAL A 104 -14.52 -10.05 -1.54
CA VAL A 104 -13.80 -11.33 -1.57
C VAL A 104 -14.24 -12.22 -0.42
N SER A 105 -14.24 -11.71 0.81
CA SER A 105 -14.74 -12.44 1.99
C SER A 105 -16.27 -12.47 2.03
N GLY A 106 -16.90 -11.37 1.61
CA GLY A 106 -18.34 -11.17 1.65
C GLY A 106 -18.78 -10.50 2.96
N PRO A 107 -19.85 -9.68 2.94
CA PRO A 107 -20.31 -8.97 4.13
C PRO A 107 -20.61 -9.91 5.31
N GLY A 108 -20.09 -9.58 6.49
CA GLY A 108 -20.26 -10.39 7.71
C GLY A 108 -19.24 -11.53 7.87
N ASN A 109 -18.34 -11.72 6.91
CA ASN A 109 -17.26 -12.71 6.96
C ASN A 109 -15.87 -12.04 7.06
N GLU A 110 -15.81 -10.81 7.55
CA GLU A 110 -14.56 -10.06 7.68
C GLU A 110 -13.61 -10.79 8.65
N PRO A 111 -12.42 -11.22 8.21
CA PRO A 111 -11.49 -11.94 9.09
C PRO A 111 -10.94 -11.07 10.23
N VAL A 112 -10.83 -9.75 10.00
CA VAL A 112 -10.32 -8.77 10.95
C VAL A 112 -11.03 -7.43 10.73
N VAL A 113 -11.54 -6.83 11.80
CA VAL A 113 -12.12 -5.48 11.79
C VAL A 113 -11.20 -4.52 12.56
N ALA A 114 -10.92 -3.35 11.98
CA ALA A 114 -10.11 -2.33 12.61
C ALA A 114 -10.98 -1.36 13.43
N PHE A 115 -10.49 -0.98 14.61
CA PHE A 115 -11.12 -0.03 15.51
C PHE A 115 -10.14 1.09 15.86
N ASP A 116 -10.66 2.30 16.03
CA ASP A 116 -9.93 3.34 16.73
C ASP A 116 -9.77 2.93 18.19
N ARG A 117 -8.52 2.98 18.68
CA ARG A 117 -8.19 2.55 20.04
C ARG A 117 -8.76 3.50 21.09
N GLU A 118 -8.87 4.78 20.79
CA GLU A 118 -9.32 5.79 21.74
C GLU A 118 -10.84 5.77 21.91
N SER A 119 -11.58 5.88 20.81
CA SER A 119 -13.05 5.88 20.86
C SER A 119 -13.68 4.48 20.91
N GLY A 120 -12.95 3.44 20.51
CA GLY A 120 -13.51 2.09 20.32
C GLY A 120 -14.41 1.96 19.09
N ALA A 121 -14.57 3.01 18.28
CA ALA A 121 -15.38 2.98 17.08
C ALA A 121 -14.70 2.18 15.96
N ALA A 122 -15.49 1.46 15.17
CA ALA A 122 -14.98 0.81 13.96
C ALA A 122 -14.48 1.86 12.97
N ILE A 123 -13.36 1.59 12.29
CA ILE A 123 -12.84 2.48 11.26
C ILE A 123 -13.80 2.50 10.06
N GLU A 124 -14.30 3.68 9.72
CA GLU A 124 -15.23 3.87 8.60
C GLU A 124 -14.65 3.40 7.26
N GLN A 125 -15.54 3.08 6.32
CA GLN A 125 -15.16 2.75 4.95
C GLN A 125 -14.37 3.90 4.31
N MET A 126 -13.17 3.58 3.80
CA MET A 126 -12.35 4.51 3.03
C MET A 126 -13.13 5.05 1.82
N ALA A 127 -13.11 6.36 1.65
CA ALA A 127 -13.85 7.05 0.60
C ALA A 127 -13.02 8.17 -0.02
N MET A 128 -13.13 8.35 -1.34
CA MET A 128 -12.58 9.52 -2.02
C MET A 128 -13.39 10.75 -1.62
N ARG A 129 -12.69 11.81 -1.19
CA ARG A 129 -13.29 13.10 -0.84
C ARG A 129 -12.62 14.22 -1.63
N SER A 130 -13.42 15.19 -2.06
CA SER A 130 -12.92 16.43 -2.68
C SER A 130 -12.25 17.32 -1.63
N GLY A 131 -11.59 18.41 -2.07
CA GLY A 131 -11.06 19.43 -1.16
C GLY A 131 -12.13 20.15 -0.32
N SER A 132 -13.41 20.02 -0.67
CA SER A 132 -14.54 20.50 0.14
C SER A 132 -15.08 19.45 1.13
N GLY A 133 -14.47 18.26 1.20
CA GLY A 133 -14.91 17.16 2.09
C GLY A 133 -16.03 16.29 1.53
N ARG A 134 -16.64 16.67 0.40
CA ARG A 134 -17.71 15.91 -0.26
C ARG A 134 -17.18 14.55 -0.73
N LYS A 135 -17.94 13.48 -0.49
CA LYS A 135 -17.66 12.14 -1.05
C LYS A 135 -17.83 12.15 -2.57
N VAL A 136 -16.89 11.54 -3.29
CA VAL A 136 -16.83 11.50 -4.75
C VAL A 136 -16.90 10.04 -5.22
N SER A 137 -17.81 9.73 -6.14
CA SER A 137 -17.89 8.40 -6.77
C SER A 137 -16.88 8.23 -7.90
N SER A 138 -16.70 7.00 -8.39
CA SER A 138 -15.86 6.71 -9.55
C SER A 138 -16.30 7.46 -10.82
N ASP A 139 -17.60 7.62 -11.03
CA ASP A 139 -18.17 8.22 -12.25
C ASP A 139 -18.03 9.76 -12.25
N GLU A 140 -17.88 10.34 -11.06
CA GLU A 140 -17.65 11.76 -10.87
C GLU A 140 -16.18 12.16 -11.09
N LEU A 141 -15.24 11.20 -11.11
CA LEU A 141 -13.83 11.49 -11.24
C LEU A 141 -13.49 12.12 -12.60
N THR A 142 -12.61 13.11 -12.55
CA THR A 142 -11.90 13.65 -13.70
C THR A 142 -10.43 13.76 -13.37
N TYR A 143 -9.57 13.66 -14.38
CA TYR A 143 -8.13 13.67 -14.21
C TYR A 143 -7.54 14.80 -15.04
N LYS A 144 -6.70 15.63 -14.42
CA LYS A 144 -5.93 16.66 -15.11
C LYS A 144 -4.44 16.26 -15.12
N PRO A 145 -3.68 16.58 -16.19
CA PRO A 145 -2.26 16.32 -16.22
C PRO A 145 -1.53 17.07 -15.08
N GLY A 146 -0.79 16.33 -14.25
CA GLY A 146 0.08 16.92 -13.24
C GLY A 146 1.39 17.47 -13.81
N ARG A 147 2.25 18.03 -12.94
CA ARG A 147 3.57 18.55 -13.32
C ARG A 147 4.49 17.47 -13.90
N GLY A 148 4.42 16.24 -13.39
CA GLY A 148 5.19 15.10 -13.88
C GLY A 148 4.56 14.36 -15.08
N ALA A 149 3.50 14.90 -15.69
CA ALA A 149 2.85 14.26 -16.84
C ALA A 149 3.72 14.40 -18.10
N THR A 150 4.04 13.27 -18.72
CA THR A 150 4.69 13.23 -20.05
C THR A 150 3.75 13.80 -21.12
N LYS A 151 4.29 14.14 -22.30
CA LYS A 151 3.49 14.58 -23.46
C LYS A 151 2.36 13.58 -23.77
N MET A 152 2.69 12.29 -23.84
CA MET A 152 1.71 11.23 -24.10
C MET A 152 0.57 11.20 -23.07
N THR A 153 0.89 11.25 -21.77
CA THR A 153 -0.13 11.28 -20.70
C THR A 153 -0.99 12.53 -20.79
N ARG A 154 -0.37 13.68 -21.07
CA ARG A 154 -1.06 14.97 -21.20
C ARG A 154 -2.07 14.93 -22.33
N ASP A 155 -1.64 14.50 -23.51
CA ASP A 155 -2.47 14.42 -24.71
C ASP A 155 -3.66 13.47 -24.49
N TYR A 156 -3.41 12.30 -23.89
CA TYR A 156 -4.46 11.34 -23.53
C TYR A 156 -5.54 11.94 -22.60
N LEU A 157 -5.13 12.60 -21.52
CA LEU A 157 -6.07 13.15 -20.53
C LEU A 157 -6.87 14.33 -21.09
N LEU A 158 -6.24 15.22 -21.87
CA LEU A 158 -6.92 16.35 -22.49
C LEU A 158 -7.96 15.87 -23.52
N ALA A 159 -7.61 14.88 -24.35
CA ALA A 159 -8.55 14.29 -25.31
C ALA A 159 -9.75 13.62 -24.61
N LYS A 160 -9.50 12.88 -23.51
CA LYS A 160 -10.55 12.23 -22.71
C LYS A 160 -11.52 13.25 -22.11
N ASN A 161 -11.01 14.32 -21.51
CA ASN A 161 -11.84 15.34 -20.86
C ASN A 161 -12.69 16.12 -21.87
N LYS A 162 -12.15 16.41 -23.06
CA LYS A 162 -12.90 17.04 -24.15
C LYS A 162 -14.09 16.19 -24.59
N LYS A 163 -13.92 14.87 -24.72
CA LYS A 163 -15.01 13.94 -25.07
C LYS A 163 -16.10 13.85 -23.99
N ALA A 164 -15.74 14.06 -22.72
CA ALA A 164 -16.67 13.99 -21.60
C ALA A 164 -17.49 15.28 -21.39
N GLY A 165 -17.33 16.30 -22.23
CA GLY A 165 -17.98 17.60 -22.03
C GLY A 165 -17.49 18.36 -20.78
N LYS A 166 -16.34 17.96 -20.22
CA LYS A 166 -15.75 18.51 -19.01
C LYS A 166 -14.53 19.35 -19.37
N VAL A 167 -14.75 20.51 -20.00
CA VAL A 167 -13.74 21.57 -20.21
C VAL A 167 -14.26 22.86 -19.63
#